data_AF-A0A1I6LVW1-F1
#
_entry.id   AF-A0A1I6LVW1-F1
#
_cell.length_a   1.000
_cell.length_b   1.000
_cell.length_c   1.000
_cell.angle_alpha   90.00
_cell.angle_beta   90.00
_cell.angle_gamma   90.00
#
_symmetry.space_group_name_H-M   'P 1'
#
loop_
_entity.id
_entity.type
_entity.pdbx_description
1 polymer ?
#
loop_
_entity_poly.entity_id
_entity_poly.type
_entity_poly.pdbx_seq_one_letter_code
_entity_poly.pdbx_strand_id
1 'polypeptide(L)'
;MKWLADSDGAGMEQARMLAGIIDAAHAAGEVSRELRAHGALTRILDELGGTPRVRLQLELRSRRFDVERPSTGAQAGSNVVRFPRPQKRRR
;
A
#
# COMPACT_ATOMS: atom_id res chain seq x y z
N MET A 1 -12.25 -11.61 -6.04
CA MET A 1 -12.91 -10.33 -5.70
C MET A 1 -13.37 -10.24 -4.24
N LYS A 2 -13.47 -11.33 -3.48
CA LYS A 2 -13.95 -11.31 -2.09
C LYS A 2 -13.12 -10.41 -1.14
N TRP A 3 -11.79 -10.41 -1.27
CA TRP A 3 -10.91 -9.64 -0.38
C TRP A 3 -10.90 -8.13 -0.61
N LEU A 4 -11.22 -7.67 -1.83
CA LEU A 4 -11.38 -6.24 -2.12
C LEU A 4 -12.59 -5.68 -1.37
N ALA A 5 -13.71 -6.42 -1.37
CA ALA A 5 -14.92 -6.00 -0.66
C ALA A 5 -14.72 -5.94 0.86
N ASP A 6 -14.02 -6.92 1.45
CA ASP A 6 -13.74 -6.94 2.89
C ASP A 6 -12.77 -5.81 3.30
N SER A 7 -11.74 -5.54 2.48
CA SER A 7 -10.79 -4.43 2.69
C SER A 7 -11.46 -3.06 2.53
N ASP A 8 -12.34 -2.91 1.54
CA ASP A 8 -13.09 -1.68 1.32
C ASP A 8 -14.07 -1.43 2.47
N GLY A 9 -14.70 -2.49 3.00
CA GLY A 9 -15.54 -2.43 4.19
C GLY A 9 -14.77 -1.96 5.43
N ALA A 10 -13.58 -2.52 5.67
CA ALA A 10 -12.71 -2.07 6.77
C ALA A 10 -12.29 -0.59 6.62
N GLY A 11 -11.95 -0.17 5.39
CA GLY A 11 -11.63 1.23 5.09
C GLY A 11 -12.81 2.18 5.33
N MET A 12 -14.02 1.77 4.96
CA MET A 12 -15.24 2.54 5.23
C MET A 12 -15.50 2.72 6.74
N GLU A 13 -15.35 1.66 7.53
CA GLU A 13 -15.49 1.73 8.99
C GLU A 13 -14.42 2.64 9.61
N GLN A 14 -13.18 2.55 9.14
CA GLN A 14 -12.10 3.41 9.61
C GLN A 14 -12.36 4.88 9.27
N ALA A 15 -12.90 5.18 8.08
CA ALA A 15 -13.28 6.53 7.69
C ALA A 15 -14.39 7.09 8.59
N ARG A 16 -15.41 6.29 8.92
CA ARG A 16 -16.49 6.67 9.86
C ARG A 16 -15.93 6.96 11.25
N MET A 17 -15.05 6.09 11.76
CA MET A 17 -14.41 6.30 13.05
C MET A 17 -13.61 7.60 13.09
N LEU A 18 -12.82 7.90 12.05
CA LEU A 18 -12.04 9.14 11.97
C LEU A 18 -12.92 10.38 11.89
N ALA A 19 -14.04 10.33 11.18
CA ALA A 19 -15.01 11.41 11.16
C ALA A 19 -15.53 11.72 12.58
N GLY A 20 -15.88 10.69 13.36
CA GLY A 20 -16.29 10.87 14.76
C GLY A 20 -15.18 11.44 15.65
N ILE A 21 -13.91 11.09 15.39
CA ILE A 21 -12.77 11.66 16.12
C ILE A 21 -12.58 13.14 15.78
N ILE A 22 -12.79 13.53 14.52
CA ILE A 22 -12.73 14.93 14.07
C ILE A 22 -13.81 15.73 14.79
N ASP A 23 -15.06 15.26 14.77
CA ASP A 23 -16.18 15.94 15.44
C ASP A 23 -15.92 16.12 16.94
N ALA A 24 -15.42 15.08 17.60
CA ALA A 24 -15.08 15.13 19.03
C ALA A 24 -13.90 16.08 19.31
N ALA A 25 -12.86 16.07 18.48
CA ALA A 25 -11.71 16.96 18.62
C ALA A 25 -12.10 18.43 18.37
N HIS A 26 -12.96 18.68 17.38
CA HIS A 26 -13.51 19.99 17.07
C HIS A 26 -14.33 20.54 18.23
N ALA A 27 -15.25 19.74 18.77
CA ALA A 27 -16.06 20.11 19.94
C ALA A 27 -15.21 20.38 21.19
N ALA A 28 -14.08 19.69 21.36
CA ALA A 28 -13.14 19.89 22.45
C ALA A 28 -12.13 21.04 22.21
N GLY A 29 -12.09 21.63 21.01
CA GLY A 29 -11.10 22.65 20.64
C GLY A 29 -9.67 22.11 20.49
N GLU A 30 -9.49 20.80 20.32
CA GLU A 30 -8.19 20.14 20.16
C GLU A 30 -7.66 20.22 18.71
N VAL A 31 -7.30 21.42 18.26
CA VAL A 31 -6.91 21.72 16.86
C VAL A 31 -5.82 20.77 16.32
N SER A 32 -4.79 20.45 17.12
CA SER A 32 -3.72 19.56 16.67
C SER A 32 -4.16 18.10 16.47
N ARG A 33 -5.21 17.66 17.16
CA ARG A 33 -5.78 16.32 16.99
C ARG A 33 -6.73 16.30 15.80
N GLU A 34 -7.54 17.34 15.66
CA GLU A 34 -8.43 17.56 14.52
C GLU A 34 -7.66 17.53 13.19
N LEU A 35 -6.59 18.32 13.05
CA LEU A 35 -5.77 18.35 11.83
C LEU A 35 -5.10 17.00 11.52
N ARG A 36 -4.63 16.29 12.55
CA ARG A 36 -4.06 14.95 12.36
C ARG A 36 -5.11 13.94 11.89
N ALA A 37 -6.30 13.99 12.47
CA ALA A 37 -7.41 13.13 12.08
C ALA A 37 -7.89 13.43 10.66
N HIS A 38 -7.96 14.71 10.26
CA HIS A 38 -8.22 15.10 8.86
C HIS A 38 -7.20 14.53 7.89
N GLY A 39 -5.90 14.68 8.18
CA GLY A 39 -4.85 14.12 7.32
C GLY A 39 -4.93 12.60 7.16
N ALA A 40 -5.31 11.89 8.23
CA ALA A 40 -5.55 10.45 8.18
C ALA A 40 -6.81 10.10 7.36
N LEU A 41 -7.90 10.85 7.55
CA LEU A 41 -9.15 10.65 6.83
C LEU A 41 -8.98 10.85 5.32
N THR A 42 -8.30 11.92 4.90
CA THR A 42 -8.03 12.18 3.48
C THR A 42 -7.29 11.02 2.82
N ARG A 43 -6.27 10.45 3.47
CA ARG A 43 -5.53 9.30 2.93
C ARG A 43 -6.41 8.08 2.72
N ILE A 44 -7.28 7.76 3.69
CA ILE A 44 -8.19 6.62 3.59
C ILE A 44 -9.23 6.85 2.50
N LEU A 45 -9.73 8.09 2.36
CA LEU A 45 -10.65 8.43 1.29
C LEU A 45 -9.98 8.37 -0.10
N ASP A 46 -8.71 8.75 -0.22
CA ASP A 46 -7.93 8.58 -1.46
C ASP A 46 -7.73 7.09 -1.77
N GLU A 47 -7.43 6.29 -0.76
CA GLU A 47 -7.31 4.84 -0.89
C GLU A 47 -8.64 4.22 -1.35
N LEU A 48 -9.76 4.59 -0.75
CA LEU A 48 -11.14 4.17 -1.10
C LEU A 48 -11.66 4.74 -2.43
N GLY A 49 -11.18 5.91 -2.84
CA GLY A 49 -11.50 6.58 -4.10
C GLY A 49 -10.63 6.15 -5.28
N GLY A 50 -9.48 5.51 -5.01
CA GLY A 50 -8.60 4.97 -6.04
C GLY A 50 -9.34 4.02 -6.99
N THR A 51 -9.28 4.29 -8.29
CA THR A 51 -10.04 3.51 -9.29
C THR A 51 -9.76 2.00 -9.16
N PRO A 52 -10.80 1.13 -9.25
CA PRO A 52 -10.66 -0.31 -9.11
C PRO A 52 -9.58 -0.93 -10.01
N ARG A 53 -9.33 -0.32 -11.18
CA ARG A 53 -8.29 -0.70 -12.13
C ARG A 53 -6.88 -0.52 -11.58
N VAL A 54 -6.61 0.58 -10.86
CA VAL A 54 -5.29 0.84 -10.26
C VAL A 54 -5.04 -0.08 -9.08
N ARG A 55 -6.06 -0.32 -8.21
CA ARG A 55 -5.94 -1.31 -7.13
C ARG A 55 -5.69 -2.72 -7.67
N LEU A 56 -6.44 -3.14 -8.69
CA LEU A 56 -6.22 -4.43 -9.35
C LEU A 56 -4.83 -4.52 -9.96
N GLN A 57 -4.32 -3.45 -10.59
CA GLN A 57 -2.97 -3.44 -11.13
C GLN A 57 -1.89 -3.53 -10.03
N LEU A 58 -2.07 -2.85 -8.91
CA LEU A 58 -1.17 -2.93 -7.75
C LEU A 58 -1.21 -4.31 -7.12
N GLU A 59 -2.38 -4.92 -6.99
CA GLU A 59 -2.55 -6.26 -6.43
C GLU A 59 -2.01 -7.35 -7.37
N LEU A 60 -2.21 -7.23 -8.69
CA LEU A 60 -1.57 -8.12 -9.66
C LEU A 60 -0.05 -7.96 -9.65
N ARG A 61 0.46 -6.76 -9.39
CA ARG A 61 1.90 -6.51 -9.19
C ARG A 61 2.41 -7.14 -7.90
N SER A 62 1.74 -6.96 -6.77
CA SER A 62 2.15 -7.57 -5.50
C SER A 62 2.14 -9.10 -5.57
N ARG A 63 1.10 -9.69 -6.18
CA ARG A 63 1.04 -11.14 -6.44
C ARG A 63 2.15 -11.63 -7.35
N ARG A 64 2.55 -10.86 -8.38
CA ARG A 64 3.73 -11.20 -9.19
C ARG A 64 5.03 -11.13 -8.40
N PHE A 65 5.14 -10.22 -7.44
CA PHE A 65 6.27 -10.18 -6.51
C PHE A 65 6.29 -11.39 -5.56
N ASP A 66 5.14 -11.90 -5.14
CA ASP A 66 5.07 -13.13 -4.34
C ASP A 66 5.40 -14.41 -5.14
N VAL A 67 5.25 -14.39 -6.47
CA VAL A 67 5.57 -15.53 -7.34
C VAL A 67 7.09 -15.68 -7.61
N GLU A 68 7.90 -14.67 -7.32
CA GLU A 68 9.36 -14.68 -7.57
C GLU A 68 10.25 -14.82 -6.33
N ARG A 69 9.77 -15.45 -5.26
CA ARG A 69 10.66 -15.93 -4.18
C ARG A 69 10.67 -17.46 -4.01
N PRO A 70 11.13 -18.23 -5.00
CA PRO A 70 11.72 -19.52 -4.72
C PRO A 70 13.10 -19.28 -4.08
N SER A 71 13.20 -19.45 -2.76
CA SER A 71 14.46 -19.61 -2.05
C SER A 71 15.05 -21.00 -2.30
N THR A 72 15.48 -21.28 -3.53
CA THR A 72 16.34 -22.42 -3.87
C THR A 72 16.99 -22.16 -5.22
N GLY A 73 18.32 -22.23 -5.26
CA GLY A 73 19.16 -21.80 -6.38
C GLY A 73 18.71 -22.30 -7.75
N ALA A 74 18.24 -21.37 -8.58
CA ALA A 74 18.03 -21.62 -9.99
C ALA A 74 19.40 -21.76 -10.68
N GLN A 75 19.72 -22.97 -11.16
CA GLN A 75 20.79 -23.16 -12.14
C GLN A 75 20.49 -22.30 -13.37
N ALA A 76 21.44 -21.47 -13.76
CA ALA A 76 21.31 -20.64 -14.95
C ALA A 76 21.18 -21.53 -16.18
N GLY A 77 20.13 -21.31 -16.99
CA GLY A 77 20.00 -21.97 -18.29
C GLY A 77 21.21 -21.70 -19.17
N SER A 78 21.60 -22.68 -20.00
CA SER A 78 22.80 -22.70 -20.84
C SER A 78 22.96 -21.52 -21.81
N ASN A 79 21.94 -20.68 -21.94
CA ASN A 79 21.82 -19.63 -22.94
C ASN A 79 22.07 -18.23 -22.36
N VAL A 80 22.44 -18.13 -21.07
CA VAL A 80 22.71 -16.85 -20.41
C VAL A 80 24.21 -16.63 -20.28
N VAL A 81 24.77 -15.76 -21.13
CA VAL A 81 26.15 -15.30 -21.01
C VAL A 81 26.26 -14.36 -19.82
N ARG A 82 27.00 -14.77 -18.77
CA ARG A 82 27.28 -13.93 -17.61
C ARG A 82 28.42 -12.98 -17.93
N PHE A 83 28.10 -11.69 -18.11
CA PHE A 83 29.12 -10.65 -18.19
C PHE A 83 29.71 -10.37 -16.81
N PRO A 84 31.04 -10.23 -16.68
CA PRO A 84 31.67 -9.86 -15.42
C PRO A 84 31.22 -8.45 -15.03
N ARG A 85 30.70 -8.30 -13.80
CA ARG A 85 30.34 -6.97 -13.27
C ARG A 85 31.62 -6.19 -12.97
N PRO A 86 31.70 -4.90 -13.36
CA PRO A 86 32.85 -4.06 -13.02
C PRO A 86 32.99 -3.91 -11.50
N GLN A 87 34.23 -3.96 -11.00
CA GLN A 87 34.50 -3.83 -9.57
C GLN A 87 34.05 -2.46 -9.06
N LYS A 88 33.35 -2.46 -7.92
CA LYS A 88 32.88 -1.26 -7.24
C LYS A 88 34.09 -0.41 -6.83
N ARG A 89 34.31 0.72 -7.50
CA ARG A 89 35.30 1.72 -7.09
C ARG A 89 34.92 2.24 -5.71
N ARG A 90 35.82 2.12 -4.73
CA ARG A 90 35.74 2.82 -3.46
C ARG A 90 35.95 4.32 -3.73
N ARG A 91 34.94 5.13 -3.40
CA ARG A 91 35.09 6.55 -3.09
C ARG A 91 34.26 6.82 -1.84
#